data_AF-A0A378JWN3-F1
#
_entry.id   AF-A0A378JWN3-F1
#
_cell.length_a   1.000
_cell.length_b   1.000
_cell.length_c   1.000
_cell.angle_alpha   90.00
_cell.angle_beta   90.00
_cell.angle_gamma   90.00
#
_symmetry.space_group_name_H-M   'P 1'
#
loop_
_entity.id
_entity.type
_entity.pdbx_description
1 polymer ?
#
loop_
_entity_poly.entity_id
_entity_poly.type
_entity_poly.pdbx_seq_one_letter_code
_entity_poly.pdbx_strand_id
1 'polypeptide(L)'
;MDLSFVTGLFMGCLAGIAGKYLLQNMIVKRQHVEDDKNKQLEWEQLSQDYPQFISQIKKDINNPEHQNIREFFVVDPLAILNTQIPRLRYDLTDEVLCVVNRLELLGYIEKIKTNCLLYKMKDDFIALIRSM
;
A
#
# COMPACT_ATOMS: atom_id res chain seq x y z
N MET A 1 -52.48 -15.94 -20.70
CA MET A 1 -51.19 -16.06 -19.99
C MET A 1 -51.52 -16.42 -18.56
N ASP A 2 -51.16 -17.63 -18.14
CA ASP A 2 -51.51 -18.11 -16.80
C ASP A 2 -50.66 -17.42 -15.74
N LEU A 3 -51.32 -17.01 -14.65
CA LEU A 3 -50.72 -16.28 -13.53
C LEU A 3 -49.49 -17.02 -12.95
N SER A 4 -49.51 -18.36 -13.01
CA SER A 4 -48.43 -19.25 -12.57
C SER A 4 -47.16 -19.15 -13.41
N PHE A 5 -47.26 -18.80 -14.70
CA PHE A 5 -46.11 -18.64 -15.59
C PHE A 5 -45.36 -17.34 -15.28
N VAL A 6 -46.11 -16.26 -15.02
CA VAL A 6 -45.55 -14.94 -14.69
C VAL A 6 -44.85 -14.96 -13.34
N THR A 7 -45.45 -15.59 -12.32
CA THR A 7 -44.84 -15.73 -10.99
C THR A 7 -43.60 -16.60 -10.99
N GLY A 8 -43.59 -17.70 -11.77
CA GLY A 8 -42.41 -18.54 -11.97
C GLY A 8 -41.25 -17.79 -12.64
N LEU A 9 -41.54 -16.98 -13.66
CA LEU A 9 -40.54 -16.15 -14.34
C LEU A 9 -39.93 -15.11 -13.40
N PHE A 10 -40.75 -14.42 -12.60
CA PHE A 10 -40.28 -13.42 -11.65
C PHE A 10 -39.41 -14.03 -10.54
N MET A 11 -39.81 -15.16 -9.97
CA MET A 11 -39.00 -15.86 -8.96
C MET A 11 -37.68 -16.40 -9.55
N GLY A 12 -37.71 -16.91 -10.79
CA GLY A 12 -36.49 -17.35 -11.48
C GLY A 12 -35.52 -16.20 -11.75
N CYS A 13 -36.01 -15.04 -12.20
CA CYS A 13 -35.18 -13.85 -12.39
C CYS A 13 -34.59 -13.32 -11.09
N LEU A 14 -35.38 -13.25 -10.02
CA LEU A 14 -34.90 -12.81 -8.69
C LEU A 14 -33.85 -13.76 -8.12
N ALA A 15 -34.06 -15.08 -8.23
CA ALA A 15 -33.09 -16.08 -7.79
C ALA A 15 -31.78 -16.01 -8.61
N GLY A 16 -31.87 -15.79 -9.92
CA GLY A 16 -30.70 -15.61 -10.78
C GLY A 16 -29.87 -14.37 -10.45
N ILE A 17 -30.52 -13.24 -10.17
CA ILE A 17 -29.84 -11.99 -9.77
C ILE A 17 -29.19 -12.15 -8.39
N ALA A 18 -29.93 -12.70 -7.41
CA ALA A 18 -29.41 -12.93 -6.06
C ALA A 18 -28.22 -13.90 -6.07
N GLY A 19 -28.32 -15.00 -6.83
CA GLY A 19 -27.23 -15.96 -6.99
C GLY A 19 -25.98 -15.33 -7.61
N LYS A 20 -26.15 -14.55 -8.69
CA LYS A 20 -25.03 -13.87 -9.37
C LYS A 20 -24.35 -12.85 -8.45
N TYR A 21 -25.12 -12.09 -7.68
CA TYR A 21 -24.60 -11.10 -6.73
C TYR A 21 -23.77 -11.76 -5.62
N LEU A 22 -24.27 -12.85 -5.02
CA LEU A 22 -23.53 -13.60 -4.00
C LEU A 22 -22.23 -14.20 -4.56
N LEU A 23 -22.28 -14.78 -5.77
CA LEU A 23 -21.10 -15.35 -6.42
C LEU A 23 -20.03 -14.28 -6.71
N GLN A 24 -20.44 -13.13 -7.25
CA GLN A 24 -19.55 -12.01 -7.52
C GLN A 24 -18.89 -11.50 -6.24
N ASN A 25 -19.66 -11.35 -5.15
CA ASN A 25 -19.11 -10.90 -3.88
C ASN A 25 -18.09 -11.89 -3.30
N MET A 26 -18.29 -13.20 -3.48
CA MET A 26 -17.33 -14.22 -3.05
C MET A 26 -16.04 -14.19 -3.90
N ILE A 27 -16.15 -14.00 -5.21
CA ILE A 27 -14.99 -13.91 -6.11
C ILE A 27 -14.15 -12.68 -5.77
N VAL A 28 -14.80 -11.52 -5.58
CA VAL A 28 -14.12 -10.27 -5.19
C VAL A 28 -13.42 -10.43 -3.83
N LYS A 29 -14.06 -11.06 -2.85
CA LYS A 29 -13.43 -11.35 -1.56
C LYS A 29 -12.20 -12.26 -1.70
N ARG A 30 -12.25 -13.27 -2.58
CA ARG A 30 -11.09 -14.16 -2.82
C ARG A 30 -9.95 -13.42 -3.49
N GLN A 31 -10.24 -12.59 -4.49
CA GLN A 31 -9.23 -11.77 -5.16
C GLN A 31 -8.53 -10.82 -4.19
N HIS A 32 -9.28 -10.14 -3.32
CA HIS A 32 -8.67 -9.31 -2.27
C HIS A 32 -7.74 -10.11 -1.34
N VAL A 33 -8.14 -11.32 -0.93
CA VAL A 33 -7.31 -12.17 -0.08
C VAL A 33 -6.05 -12.65 -0.80
N GLU A 34 -6.11 -12.93 -2.09
CA GLU A 34 -4.95 -13.31 -2.90
C GLU A 34 -4.00 -12.12 -3.12
N ASP A 35 -4.53 -10.94 -3.42
CA ASP A 35 -3.75 -9.71 -3.56
C ASP A 35 -3.05 -9.33 -2.25
N ASP A 36 -3.74 -9.43 -1.11
CA ASP A 36 -3.16 -9.14 0.21
C ASP A 36 -2.04 -10.15 0.57
N LYS A 37 -2.25 -11.44 0.28
CA LYS A 37 -1.21 -12.46 0.48
C LYS A 37 0.01 -12.22 -0.39
N ASN A 38 -0.19 -11.84 -1.65
CA ASN A 38 0.91 -11.57 -2.56
C ASN A 38 1.69 -10.32 -2.13
N LYS A 39 0.97 -9.27 -1.69
CA LYS A 39 1.58 -8.06 -1.13
C LYS A 39 2.39 -8.35 0.14
N GLN A 40 1.91 -9.24 1.01
CA GLN A 40 2.67 -9.64 2.20
C GLN A 40 3.94 -10.43 1.84
N LEU A 41 3.86 -11.36 0.89
CA LEU A 41 5.03 -12.12 0.42
C LEU A 41 6.10 -11.20 -0.19
N GLU A 42 5.68 -10.27 -1.06
CA GLU A 42 6.55 -9.26 -1.65
C GLU A 42 7.19 -8.36 -0.59
N TRP A 43 6.44 -8.00 0.45
CA TRP A 43 6.97 -7.26 1.59
C TRP A 43 8.05 -8.04 2.36
N GLU A 44 7.80 -9.32 2.62
CA GLU A 44 8.77 -10.20 3.31
C GLU A 44 10.06 -10.33 2.50
N GLN A 45 9.95 -10.50 1.17
CA GLN A 45 11.10 -10.52 0.27
C GLN A 45 11.83 -9.17 0.26
N LEU A 46 11.12 -8.06 0.10
CA LEU A 46 11.71 -6.72 0.13
C LEU A 46 12.48 -6.45 1.43
N SER A 47 11.93 -6.91 2.57
CA SER A 47 12.56 -6.79 3.87
C SER A 47 13.84 -7.60 4.01
N GLN A 48 13.94 -8.73 3.31
CA GLN A 48 15.14 -9.58 3.26
C GLN A 48 16.18 -9.04 2.27
N ASP A 49 15.75 -8.52 1.12
CA ASP A 49 16.61 -7.99 0.07
C ASP A 49 17.30 -6.70 0.50
N TYR A 50 16.62 -5.87 1.30
CA TYR A 50 17.08 -4.53 1.68
C TYR A 50 17.01 -4.25 3.19
N PRO A 51 17.67 -5.08 4.01
CA PRO A 51 17.53 -5.03 5.46
C PRO A 51 18.06 -3.72 6.07
N GLN A 52 19.04 -3.08 5.43
CA GLN A 52 19.62 -1.83 5.91
C GLN A 52 18.62 -0.67 5.84
N PHE A 53 18.03 -0.46 4.67
CA PHE A 53 17.01 0.58 4.50
C PHE A 53 15.79 0.32 5.40
N ILE A 54 15.32 -0.93 5.47
CA ILE A 54 14.16 -1.30 6.28
C ILE A 54 14.42 -1.11 7.78
N SER A 55 15.62 -1.45 8.25
CA SER A 55 16.03 -1.16 9.63
C SER A 55 16.08 0.34 9.91
N GLN A 56 16.61 1.13 8.98
CA GLN A 56 16.71 2.58 9.12
C GLN A 56 15.33 3.24 9.18
N ILE A 57 14.45 2.97 8.21
CA ILE A 57 13.08 3.52 8.22
C ILE A 57 12.28 3.05 9.43
N LYS A 58 12.49 1.81 9.91
CA LYS A 58 11.90 1.32 11.16
C LYS A 58 12.36 2.12 12.36
N LYS A 59 13.66 2.38 12.47
CA LYS A 59 14.23 3.20 13.55
C LYS A 59 13.66 4.61 13.50
N ASP A 60 13.55 5.20 12.31
CA ASP A 60 13.07 6.56 12.14
C ASP A 60 11.57 6.69 12.43
N ILE A 61 10.73 5.74 12.01
CA ILE A 61 9.28 5.72 12.30
C ILE A 61 8.98 5.51 13.79
N ASN A 62 9.82 4.74 14.48
CA ASN A 62 9.67 4.44 15.91
C ASN A 62 10.35 5.48 16.82
N ASN A 63 11.07 6.46 16.27
CA ASN A 63 11.61 7.57 17.05
C ASN A 63 10.45 8.47 17.54
N PRO A 64 10.30 8.70 18.86
CA PRO A 64 9.27 9.58 19.41
C PRO A 64 9.28 11.00 18.82
N GLU A 65 10.46 11.52 18.45
CA GLU A 65 10.59 12.85 17.83
C GLU A 65 10.00 12.90 16.42
N HIS A 66 9.90 11.74 15.75
CA HIS A 66 9.42 11.60 14.39
C HIS A 66 7.96 11.12 14.31
N GLN A 67 7.25 11.01 15.43
CA GLN A 67 5.92 10.38 15.51
C GLN A 67 4.88 10.93 14.51
N ASN A 68 5.03 12.21 14.13
CA ASN A 68 4.12 12.94 13.23
C ASN A 68 4.67 13.11 11.81
N ILE A 69 5.88 12.62 11.53
CA ILE A 69 6.47 12.71 10.20
C ILE A 69 5.86 11.62 9.32
N ARG A 70 5.37 12.03 8.14
CA ARG A 70 4.74 11.13 7.15
C ARG A 70 5.42 11.18 5.79
N GLU A 71 6.35 12.12 5.62
CA GLU A 71 6.98 12.40 4.35
C GLU A 71 8.49 12.23 4.48
N PHE A 72 9.11 11.77 3.39
CA PHE A 72 10.55 11.65 3.32
C PHE A 72 11.07 12.02 1.93
N PHE A 73 12.31 12.49 1.93
CA PHE A 73 13.07 12.74 0.71
C PHE A 73 14.09 11.64 0.46
N VAL A 74 14.31 11.35 -0.83
CA VAL A 74 15.51 10.65 -1.31
C VAL A 74 16.34 11.66 -2.08
N VAL A 75 17.49 12.06 -1.56
CA VAL A 75 18.28 13.16 -2.13
C VAL A 75 19.76 12.88 -2.07
N ASP A 76 20.52 13.56 -2.94
CA ASP A 76 21.97 13.53 -2.89
C ASP A 76 22.46 13.84 -1.46
N PRO A 77 23.47 13.12 -0.93
CA PRO A 77 24.03 13.36 0.40
C PRO A 77 24.51 14.80 0.62
N LEU A 78 24.93 15.49 -0.45
CA LEU A 78 25.40 16.87 -0.42
C LEU A 78 24.27 17.90 -0.63
N ALA A 79 23.05 17.45 -0.94
CA ALA A 79 21.92 18.36 -1.14
C ALA A 79 21.52 19.06 0.17
N ILE A 80 21.28 20.37 0.07
CA ILE A 80 20.73 21.17 1.17
C ILE A 80 19.24 21.38 0.90
N LEU A 81 18.40 20.86 1.79
CA LEU A 81 16.96 21.04 1.75
C LEU A 81 16.54 22.11 2.75
N ASN A 82 16.03 23.24 2.26
CA ASN A 82 15.46 24.27 3.11
C ASN A 82 13.94 24.13 3.11
N THR A 83 13.38 23.44 4.11
CA THR A 83 11.94 23.19 4.18
C THR A 83 11.42 23.44 5.59
N GLN A 84 10.26 24.10 5.68
CA GLN A 84 9.62 24.41 6.97
C GLN A 84 8.89 23.21 7.59
N ILE A 85 8.64 22.16 6.80
CA ILE A 85 7.89 20.98 7.24
C ILE A 85 8.91 19.88 7.58
N PRO A 86 8.83 19.27 8.78
CA PRO A 86 9.75 18.19 9.16
C PRO A 86 9.52 16.96 8.29
N ARG A 87 10.61 16.43 7.72
CA ARG A 87 10.62 15.28 6.81
C ARG A 87 11.83 14.41 7.09
N LEU A 88 11.68 13.10 6.91
CA LEU A 88 12.83 12.21 6.94
C LEU A 88 13.67 12.41 5.69
N ARG A 89 14.95 12.02 5.76
CA ARG A 89 15.89 12.15 4.65
C ARG A 89 16.66 10.85 4.52
N TYR A 90 16.69 10.33 3.29
CA TYR A 90 17.52 9.20 2.91
C TYR A 90 18.43 9.61 1.76
N ASP A 91 19.62 9.02 1.73
CA ASP A 91 20.60 9.28 0.69
C ASP A 91 20.19 8.64 -0.63
N LEU A 92 20.44 9.35 -1.72
CA LEU A 92 20.20 8.87 -3.07
C LEU A 92 21.27 7.84 -3.43
N THR A 93 20.90 6.57 -3.36
CA THR A 93 21.68 5.44 -3.85
C THR A 93 20.81 4.55 -4.75
N ASP A 94 21.43 3.76 -5.61
CA ASP A 94 20.72 2.81 -6.47
C ASP A 94 19.88 1.81 -5.65
N GLU A 95 20.39 1.41 -4.48
CA GLU A 95 19.68 0.54 -3.54
C GLU A 95 18.41 1.21 -3.00
N VAL A 96 18.53 2.45 -2.51
CA VAL A 96 17.39 3.21 -1.97
C VAL A 96 16.35 3.46 -3.05
N LEU A 97 16.77 3.79 -4.28
CA LEU A 97 15.85 3.95 -5.41
C LEU A 97 15.10 2.65 -5.73
N CYS A 98 15.80 1.51 -5.76
CA CYS A 98 15.17 0.20 -5.99
C CYS A 98 14.11 -0.11 -4.92
N VAL A 99 14.45 0.08 -3.65
CA VAL A 99 13.52 -0.14 -2.53
C VAL A 99 12.30 0.75 -2.63
N VAL A 100 12.53 2.06 -2.80
CA VAL A 100 11.45 3.05 -2.82
C VAL A 100 10.51 2.80 -3.98
N ASN A 101 11.03 2.45 -5.17
CA ASN A 101 10.19 2.06 -6.30
C ASN A 101 9.34 0.82 -5.99
N ARG A 102 9.90 -0.21 -5.33
CA ARG A 102 9.11 -1.39 -4.92
C ARG A 102 8.06 -1.04 -3.86
N LEU A 103 8.40 -0.20 -2.88
CA LEU A 103 7.44 0.28 -1.87
C LEU A 103 6.29 1.07 -2.51
N GLU A 104 6.58 1.87 -3.54
CA GLU A 104 5.57 2.61 -4.30
C GLU A 104 4.67 1.65 -5.10
N LEU A 105 5.24 0.65 -5.77
CA LEU A 105 4.48 -0.38 -6.51
C LEU A 105 3.57 -1.21 -5.58
N LEU A 106 4.04 -1.55 -4.39
CA LEU A 106 3.24 -2.23 -3.35
C LEU A 106 2.21 -1.30 -2.70
N GLY A 107 2.25 -0.01 -3.04
CA GLY A 107 1.32 1.00 -2.55
C GLY A 107 1.52 1.35 -1.08
N TYR A 108 2.68 1.08 -0.48
CA TYR A 108 3.02 1.47 0.88
C TYR A 108 3.38 2.96 0.99
N ILE A 109 3.92 3.51 -0.10
CA ILE A 109 4.25 4.92 -0.22
C ILE A 109 3.64 5.50 -1.49
N GLU A 110 3.54 6.81 -1.56
CA GLU A 110 3.07 7.54 -2.73
C GLU A 110 4.06 8.66 -3.07
N LYS A 111 4.48 8.74 -4.34
CA LYS A 111 5.31 9.85 -4.80
C LYS A 111 4.49 11.13 -4.93
N ILE A 112 4.89 12.16 -4.20
CA ILE A 112 4.30 13.50 -4.34
C ILE A 112 4.88 14.16 -5.58
N LYS A 113 4.00 14.60 -6.49
CA LYS A 113 4.39 15.27 -7.75
C LYS A 113 5.07 16.61 -7.45
N THR A 114 6.40 16.58 -7.42
CA THR A 114 7.29 17.73 -7.22
C THR A 114 8.55 17.55 -8.06
N ASN A 115 9.43 18.56 -8.08
CA ASN A 115 10.74 18.47 -8.72
C ASN A 115 11.76 17.64 -7.92
N CYS A 116 11.34 17.03 -6.81
CA CYS A 116 12.19 16.24 -5.93
C CYS A 116 11.63 14.82 -5.78
N LEU A 117 12.48 13.89 -5.35
CA LEU A 117 12.05 12.55 -4.94
C LEU A 117 11.46 12.62 -3.52
N LEU A 118 10.24 13.14 -3.46
CA LEU A 118 9.44 13.29 -2.24
C LEU A 118 8.36 12.21 -2.22
N TYR A 119 8.28 11.51 -1.10
CA TYR A 119 7.34 10.42 -0.90
C TYR A 119 6.56 10.62 0.40
N LYS A 120 5.31 10.17 0.38
CA LYS A 120 4.41 10.09 1.53
C LYS A 120 4.22 8.63 1.91
N MET A 121 4.45 8.31 3.17
CA MET A 121 4.11 7.01 3.75
C MET A 121 2.61 6.94 4.03
N LYS A 122 1.99 5.83 3.67
CA LYS A 122 0.61 5.56 4.04
C LYS A 122 0.52 5.05 5.48
N ASP A 123 -0.64 5.25 6.10
CA ASP A 123 -0.82 4.90 7.52
C ASP A 123 -0.79 3.39 7.76
N ASP A 124 -1.21 2.58 6.79
CA ASP A 124 -1.11 1.11 6.83
C ASP A 124 0.36 0.65 6.84
N PHE A 125 1.22 1.29 6.04
CA PHE A 125 2.65 1.04 6.05
C PHE A 125 3.29 1.40 7.40
N ILE A 126 2.93 2.55 7.97
CA ILE A 126 3.45 2.96 9.28
C ILE A 126 2.99 2.00 10.38
N ALA A 127 1.74 1.55 10.34
CA ALA A 127 1.22 0.55 11.26
C ALA A 127 1.96 -0.79 11.11
N LEU A 128 2.21 -1.23 9.87
CA LEU A 128 2.99 -2.43 9.56
C LEU A 128 4.39 -2.35 10.19
N ILE A 129 5.13 -1.28 9.93
CA ILE A 129 6.49 -1.08 10.48
C ILE A 129 6.52 -1.05 12.02
N ARG A 130 5.49 -0.48 12.65
CA ARG A 130 5.36 -0.43 14.12
C ARG A 130 4.95 -1.76 14.74
N SER A 131 4.29 -2.62 13.98
CA SER A 131 3.87 -3.95 14.43
C SER A 131 4.98 -4.99 14.40
N MET A 132 6.08 -4.69 13.70
CA MET A 132 7.30 -5.52 13.64
C MET A 132 8.21 -5.24 14.83
#